data_AF-A0A822B337-F1
#
_entry.id   AF-A0A822B337-F1
#
_cell.length_a   1.000
_cell.length_b   1.000
_cell.length_c   1.000
_cell.angle_alpha   90.00
_cell.angle_beta   90.00
_cell.angle_gamma   90.00
#
_symmetry.space_group_name_H-M   'P 1'
#
loop_
_entity.id
_entity.type
_entity.pdbx_description
1 polymer ?
#
loop_
_entity_poly.entity_id
_entity_poly.type
_entity_poly.pdbx_seq_one_letter_code
_entity_poly.pdbx_strand_id
1 'polypeptide(L)'
;MEHSIVQLMDLPDELIMIILNKLDNSEVLYSIMDVNTRLNQIVHDPTFTTKITLTKSADLTTALPDIMLDRFCLQILPKIHHNIKWLNLESSSMERILLAANYPNLHQLDIFINDQKCFLHLT
;
A
#
# COMPACT_ATOMS: atom_id res chain seq x y z
N MET A 1 35.85 -2.37 17.30
CA MET A 1 35.19 -2.28 15.99
C MET A 1 34.14 -1.20 16.10
N GLU A 2 34.34 -0.07 15.44
CA GLU A 2 33.32 0.98 15.39
C GLU A 2 32.26 0.55 14.39
N HIS A 3 31.06 0.24 14.88
CA HIS A 3 29.91 0.09 14.00
C HIS A 3 29.56 1.49 13.49
N SER A 4 29.83 1.76 12.21
CA SER A 4 29.25 2.93 11.55
C SER A 4 27.74 2.79 11.57
N ILE A 5 27.07 3.69 12.28
CA ILE A 5 25.61 3.82 12.27
C ILE A 5 25.27 4.43 10.91
N VAL A 6 24.94 3.58 9.94
CA VAL A 6 24.41 4.04 8.66
C VAL A 6 22.98 4.53 8.90
N GLN A 7 22.72 5.81 8.68
CA GLN A 7 21.35 6.32 8.78
C GLN A 7 20.60 5.95 7.50
N LEU A 8 19.30 5.62 7.63
CA LEU A 8 18.46 5.25 6.48
C LEU A 8 18.50 6.33 5.39
N MET A 9 18.53 7.60 5.79
CA MET A 9 18.55 8.75 4.90
C MET A 9 19.90 8.95 4.17
N ASP A 10 20.96 8.24 4.57
CA ASP A 10 22.25 8.29 3.87
C ASP A 10 22.31 7.26 2.72
N LEU A 11 21.36 6.32 2.67
CA LEU A 11 21.29 5.32 1.62
C LEU A 11 20.77 5.94 0.31
N PRO A 12 21.18 5.45 -0.88
CA PRO A 12 20.54 5.78 -2.16
C PRO A 12 19.07 5.38 -2.21
N ASP A 13 18.29 6.04 -3.07
CA ASP A 13 16.84 5.81 -3.20
C ASP A 13 16.52 4.35 -3.55
N GLU A 14 17.35 3.70 -4.36
CA GLU A 14 17.18 2.30 -4.74
C GLU A 14 17.29 1.36 -3.55
N LEU A 15 18.21 1.62 -2.62
CA LEU A 15 18.35 0.80 -1.41
C LEU A 15 17.19 1.04 -0.45
N ILE A 16 16.74 2.29 -0.31
CA ILE A 16 15.54 2.60 0.48
C ILE A 16 14.33 1.90 -0.11
N MET A 17 14.14 1.96 -1.43
CA MET A 17 13.07 1.25 -2.15
C MET A 17 13.11 -0.26 -1.90
N ILE A 18 14.29 -0.87 -1.95
CA ILE A 18 14.47 -2.30 -1.65
C ILE A 18 14.04 -2.61 -0.22
N ILE A 19 14.41 -1.78 0.75
CA ILE A 19 14.04 -1.95 2.16
C ILE A 19 12.52 -1.81 2.33
N LEU A 20 11.91 -0.75 1.79
CA LEU A 20 10.48 -0.51 1.90
C LEU A 20 9.64 -1.61 1.25
N ASN A 21 10.10 -2.16 0.11
CA ASN A 21 9.44 -3.29 -0.55
C ASN A 21 9.47 -4.61 0.24
N LYS A 22 10.24 -4.69 1.33
CA LYS A 22 10.20 -5.83 2.27
C LYS A 22 9.15 -5.67 3.38
N LEU A 23 8.57 -4.48 3.51
CA LEU A 23 7.56 -4.17 4.51
C LEU A 23 6.16 -4.27 3.90
N ASP A 24 5.14 -4.29 4.77
CA ASP A 24 3.76 -4.18 4.33
C ASP A 24 3.52 -2.80 3.70
N ASN A 25 3.10 -2.79 2.43
CA ASN A 25 2.95 -1.54 1.69
C ASN A 25 1.88 -0.63 2.31
N SER A 26 0.84 -1.17 2.95
CA SER A 26 -0.18 -0.34 3.59
C SER A 26 0.34 0.34 4.84
N GLU A 27 1.13 -0.36 5.64
CA GLU A 27 1.79 0.21 6.82
C GLU A 27 2.81 1.27 6.42
N VAL A 28 3.58 1.02 5.35
CA VAL A 28 4.53 1.99 4.81
C VAL A 28 3.79 3.24 4.31
N LEU A 29 2.82 3.09 3.40
CA LEU A 29 2.07 4.23 2.86
C LEU A 29 1.39 5.03 3.97
N TYR A 30 0.77 4.35 4.93
CA TYR A 30 0.21 5.00 6.10
C TYR A 30 1.29 5.74 6.90
N SER A 31 2.45 5.14 7.14
CA SER A 31 3.45 5.74 8.04
C SER A 31 4.23 6.89 7.42
N ILE A 32 4.54 6.85 6.11
CA ILE A 32 5.53 7.76 5.51
C ILE A 32 4.98 8.71 4.45
N MET A 33 3.78 8.46 3.91
CA MET A 33 3.17 9.38 2.95
C MET A 33 2.95 10.75 3.59
N ASP A 34 3.39 11.80 2.88
CA ASP A 34 3.39 13.21 3.31
C ASP A 34 4.24 13.54 4.56
N VAL A 35 5.03 12.60 5.09
CA VAL A 35 5.88 12.86 6.28
C VAL A 35 7.25 13.43 5.92
N ASN A 36 7.84 12.97 4.82
CA ASN A 36 9.16 13.42 4.36
C ASN A 36 9.16 13.53 2.84
N THR A 37 9.67 14.64 2.29
CA THR A 37 9.63 14.91 0.84
C THR A 37 10.29 13.82 0.00
N ARG A 38 11.45 13.31 0.43
CA ARG A 38 12.20 12.29 -0.30
C ARG A 38 11.50 10.93 -0.21
N LEU A 39 11.11 10.51 0.99
CA LEU A 39 10.35 9.26 1.16
C LEU A 39 9.01 9.32 0.41
N ASN A 40 8.39 10.50 0.35
CA ASN A 40 7.15 10.70 -0.38
C ASN A 40 7.34 10.45 -1.87
N GLN A 41 8.44 10.90 -2.46
CA GLN A 41 8.78 10.60 -3.86
C GLN A 41 8.94 9.09 -4.09
N ILE A 42 9.64 8.41 -3.17
CA ILE A 42 9.87 6.96 -3.24
C ILE A 42 8.53 6.19 -3.19
N VAL A 43 7.64 6.50 -2.24
CA VAL A 43 6.36 5.77 -2.14
C VAL A 43 5.34 6.13 -3.21
N HIS A 44 5.54 7.20 -3.97
CA HIS A 44 4.72 7.49 -5.16
C HIS A 44 5.24 6.76 -6.40
N ASP A 45 6.42 6.14 -6.34
CA ASP A 45 6.96 5.40 -7.47
C ASP A 45 6.00 4.26 -7.87
N PRO A 46 5.72 4.09 -9.18
CA PRO A 46 4.86 3.00 -9.64
C PRO A 46 5.34 1.63 -9.18
N THR A 47 6.65 1.40 -9.07
CA THR A 47 7.23 0.13 -8.61
C THR A 47 6.73 -0.25 -7.22
N PHE A 48 6.53 0.75 -6.34
CA PHE A 48 6.02 0.55 -5.00
C PHE A 48 4.48 0.43 -4.96
N THR A 49 3.79 1.20 -5.80
CA THR A 49 2.32 1.35 -5.77
C THR A 49 1.55 0.45 -6.71
N THR A 50 2.24 -0.34 -7.55
CA THR A 50 1.57 -1.20 -8.54
C THR A 50 0.68 -2.26 -7.89
N LYS A 51 1.12 -2.82 -6.75
CA LYS A 51 0.35 -3.79 -5.98
C LYS A 51 0.14 -3.25 -4.58
N ILE A 52 -1.12 -3.07 -4.17
CA ILE A 52 -1.49 -2.57 -2.83
C ILE A 52 -2.27 -3.65 -2.09
N THR A 53 -1.90 -3.88 -0.82
CA THR A 53 -2.60 -4.82 0.06
C THR A 53 -3.19 -4.06 1.22
N LEU A 54 -4.51 -3.93 1.28
CA LEU A 54 -5.25 -3.26 2.36
C LEU A 54 -5.91 -4.29 3.28
N THR A 55 -5.08 -5.20 3.77
CA THR A 55 -5.42 -6.20 4.78
C THR A 55 -4.31 -6.17 5.84
N LYS A 56 -4.56 -6.72 7.03
CA LYS A 56 -3.53 -6.76 8.06
C LYS A 56 -2.41 -7.73 7.67
N SER A 57 -1.16 -7.30 7.76
CA SER A 57 0.00 -8.07 7.26
C SER A 57 0.17 -9.46 7.90
N ALA A 58 -0.20 -9.61 9.18
CA ALA A 58 -0.09 -10.86 9.92
C ALA A 58 -1.22 -11.85 9.64
N ASP A 59 -2.36 -11.35 9.15
CA ASP A 59 -3.57 -12.12 8.93
C ASP A 59 -4.36 -11.45 7.80
N LEU A 60 -4.14 -11.93 6.57
CA LEU A 60 -4.68 -11.37 5.31
C LEU A 60 -6.22 -11.28 5.29
N THR A 61 -6.86 -11.78 6.33
CA THR A 61 -8.30 -11.96 6.50
C THR A 61 -8.87 -10.96 7.50
N THR A 62 -8.00 -10.22 8.19
CA THR A 62 -8.40 -9.15 9.10
C THR A 62 -8.32 -7.78 8.43
N ALA A 63 -9.38 -7.01 8.62
CA ALA A 63 -9.50 -5.67 8.09
C ALA A 63 -8.46 -4.73 8.70
N LEU A 64 -8.05 -3.72 7.93
CA LEU A 64 -7.29 -2.60 8.47
C LEU A 64 -8.10 -1.88 9.56
N PRO A 65 -7.45 -1.33 10.60
CA PRO A 65 -8.12 -0.45 11.55
C PRO A 65 -8.82 0.71 10.83
N ASP A 66 -10.01 1.10 11.30
CA ASP A 66 -10.82 2.15 10.66
C ASP A 66 -10.03 3.45 10.44
N ILE A 67 -9.18 3.83 11.40
CA ILE A 67 -8.33 5.03 11.28
C ILE A 67 -7.33 4.95 10.11
N MET A 68 -6.78 3.75 9.85
CA MET A 68 -5.92 3.54 8.68
C MET A 68 -6.77 3.59 7.41
N LEU A 69 -7.90 2.89 7.42
CA LEU A 69 -8.82 2.82 6.29
C LEU A 69 -9.34 4.20 5.88
N ASP A 70 -9.71 5.06 6.83
CA ASP A 70 -10.12 6.44 6.58
C ASP A 70 -9.01 7.24 5.93
N ARG A 71 -7.78 7.13 6.42
CA ARG A 71 -6.64 7.80 5.80
C ARG A 71 -6.38 7.27 4.39
N PHE A 72 -6.54 5.97 4.17
CA PHE A 72 -6.43 5.39 2.84
C PHE A 72 -7.45 5.99 1.88
N CYS A 73 -8.72 6.00 2.27
CA CYS A 73 -9.82 6.46 1.44
C CYS A 73 -9.73 7.97 1.15
N LEU A 74 -9.38 8.77 2.16
CA LEU A 74 -9.43 10.23 2.04
C LEU A 74 -8.14 10.86 1.52
N GLN A 75 -6.98 10.23 1.71
CA GLN A 75 -5.69 10.88 1.48
C GLN A 75 -4.75 10.08 0.57
N ILE A 76 -4.64 8.76 0.77
CA ILE A 76 -3.61 7.96 0.09
C ILE A 76 -4.09 7.51 -1.29
N LEU A 77 -5.24 6.82 -1.37
CA LEU A 77 -5.78 6.27 -2.61
C LEU A 77 -5.98 7.35 -3.69
N PRO A 78 -6.52 8.55 -3.38
CA PRO A 78 -6.64 9.63 -4.37
C PRO A 78 -5.31 10.08 -4.99
N LYS A 79 -4.16 9.78 -4.36
CA LYS A 79 -2.84 10.15 -4.88
C LYS A 79 -2.19 9.04 -5.71
N ILE A 80 -2.47 7.77 -5.41
CA ILE A 80 -1.77 6.64 -6.01
C ILE A 80 -2.65 5.75 -6.91
N HIS A 81 -3.97 5.98 -6.97
CA HIS A 81 -4.93 5.11 -7.66
C HIS A 81 -4.57 4.81 -9.12
N HIS A 82 -3.91 5.74 -9.81
CA HIS A 82 -3.50 5.58 -11.21
C HIS A 82 -2.35 4.57 -11.37
N ASN A 83 -1.57 4.29 -10.33
CA ASN A 83 -0.49 3.30 -10.41
C ASN A 83 -0.96 1.89 -10.04
N ILE A 84 -2.10 1.76 -9.37
CA ILE A 84 -2.57 0.48 -8.83
C ILE A 84 -3.08 -0.42 -9.96
N LYS A 85 -2.42 -1.57 -10.12
CA LYS A 85 -2.82 -2.66 -11.04
C LYS A 85 -3.39 -3.86 -10.32
N TRP A 86 -2.93 -4.10 -9.09
CA TRP A 86 -3.39 -5.17 -8.22
C TRP A 86 -3.82 -4.61 -6.87
N LEU A 87 -5.05 -4.91 -6.46
CA LEU A 87 -5.60 -4.47 -5.19
C LEU A 87 -6.11 -5.67 -4.40
N ASN A 88 -5.60 -5.83 -3.18
CA ASN A 88 -5.98 -6.91 -2.27
C ASN A 88 -6.74 -6.32 -1.09
N LEU A 89 -8.00 -6.71 -0.89
CA LEU A 89 -8.91 -6.12 0.09
C LEU A 89 -9.58 -7.18 0.96
N GLU A 90 -9.90 -6.82 2.20
CA GLU A 90 -10.85 -7.59 2.99
C GLU A 90 -12.28 -7.13 2.65
N SER A 91 -13.21 -8.08 2.59
CA SER A 91 -14.59 -7.89 2.13
C SER A 91 -15.37 -6.78 2.84
N SER A 92 -15.22 -6.63 4.16
CA SER A 92 -15.90 -5.60 4.96
C SER A 92 -15.42 -4.17 4.63
N SER A 93 -14.20 -4.04 4.11
CA SER A 93 -13.62 -2.75 3.70
C SER A 93 -13.79 -2.44 2.20
N MET A 94 -14.22 -3.42 1.40
CA MET A 94 -14.24 -3.35 -0.06
C MET A 94 -15.00 -2.13 -0.58
N GLU A 95 -16.24 -1.93 -0.13
CA GLU A 95 -17.09 -0.85 -0.65
C GLU A 95 -16.46 0.53 -0.45
N ARG A 96 -15.96 0.80 0.77
CA ARG A 96 -15.31 2.08 1.12
C ARG A 96 -14.09 2.34 0.23
N ILE A 97 -13.29 1.32 -0.01
CA ILE A 97 -12.05 1.44 -0.79
C ILE A 97 -12.36 1.64 -2.28
N LEU A 98 -13.26 0.82 -2.84
CA LEU A 98 -13.61 0.91 -4.26
C LEU A 98 -14.31 2.23 -4.60
N LEU A 99 -14.99 2.87 -3.63
CA LEU A 99 -15.60 4.19 -3.80
C LEU A 99 -14.62 5.35 -3.56
N ALA A 100 -13.45 5.11 -2.98
CA ALA A 100 -12.51 6.17 -2.62
C ALA A 100 -11.80 6.81 -3.82
N ALA A 101 -11.63 6.06 -4.92
CA ALA A 101 -10.97 6.53 -6.12
C ALA A 101 -11.45 5.78 -7.36
N ASN A 102 -11.20 6.36 -8.54
CA ASN A 102 -11.34 5.64 -9.80
C ASN A 102 -10.02 4.91 -10.10
N TYR A 103 -10.02 3.60 -10.34
CA TYR A 103 -8.80 2.83 -10.56
C TYR A 103 -8.62 2.47 -12.05
N PRO A 104 -8.10 3.40 -12.89
CA PRO A 104 -8.11 3.23 -14.35
C PRO A 104 -7.21 2.08 -14.85
N ASN A 105 -6.22 1.67 -14.06
CA ASN A 105 -5.24 0.66 -14.44
C ASN A 105 -5.41 -0.66 -13.65
N LEU A 106 -6.51 -0.82 -12.91
CA LEU A 106 -6.74 -2.00 -12.11
C LEU A 106 -7.05 -3.21 -13.00
N HIS A 107 -6.16 -4.20 -12.98
CA HIS A 107 -6.30 -5.43 -13.75
C HIS A 107 -6.81 -6.60 -12.90
N GLN A 108 -6.57 -6.54 -11.59
CA GLN A 108 -6.95 -7.61 -10.68
C GLN A 108 -7.32 -7.09 -9.31
N LEU A 109 -8.46 -7.57 -8.83
CA LEU A 109 -9.00 -7.32 -7.51
C LEU A 109 -9.11 -8.66 -6.77
N ASP A 110 -8.36 -8.78 -5.68
CA ASP A 110 -8.42 -9.93 -4.79
C ASP A 110 -9.22 -9.54 -3.53
N ILE A 111 -10.30 -10.26 -3.23
CA ILE A 111 -11.16 -10.02 -2.07
C ILE A 111 -11.06 -11.21 -1.13
N PHE A 112 -10.75 -10.95 0.14
CA PHE A 112 -10.69 -11.95 1.20
C PHE A 112 -12.00 -11.96 2.00
N ILE A 113 -12.64 -13.13 2.09
CA ILE A 113 -13.89 -13.39 2.83
C ILE A 113 -13.65 -14.59 3.74
N ASN A 114 -13.64 -14.42 5.07
CA ASN A 114 -13.51 -15.52 6.04
C ASN A 114 -12.41 -16.54 5.65
N ASP A 115 -11.19 -16.07 5.44
CA ASP A 115 -10.01 -16.85 5.01
C ASP A 115 -10.05 -17.43 3.58
N GLN A 116 -11.12 -17.20 2.82
CA GLN A 116 -11.22 -17.55 1.42
C GLN A 116 -10.86 -16.37 0.52
N LYS A 117 -10.15 -16.66 -0.57
CA LYS A 117 -9.75 -15.67 -1.57
C LYS A 117 -10.64 -15.78 -2.81
N CYS A 118 -11.33 -14.69 -3.14
CA CYS A 118 -12.00 -14.50 -4.43
C CYS A 118 -11.14 -13.59 -5.30
N PHE A 119 -11.02 -13.91 -6.59
CA PHE A 119 -10.27 -13.09 -7.55
C PHE A 119 -11.20 -12.64 -8.68
N LEU A 120 -11.10 -11.36 -9.02
CA LEU A 120 -11.79 -10.72 -10.13
C LEU A 120 -10.73 -10.19 -11.09
N HIS A 121 -10.69 -10.75 -12.30
CA HIS A 121 -9.89 -10.23 -13.40
C HIS A 121 -10.69 -9.16 -14.14
N LEU A 122 -10.14 -7.95 -14.22
CA LEU A 122 -10.75 -6.81 -14.88
C LEU A 122 -10.00 -6.61 -16.20
N THR A 123 -10.66 -6.98 -17.31
CA THR A 123 -10.15 -6.87 -18.69
C THR A 123 -10.52 -5.53 -19.31
#